data_AF-A0A961L0D7-F1
#
_entry.id   AF-A0A961L0D7-F1
#
_cell.length_a   1.000
_cell.length_b   1.000
_cell.length_c   1.000
_cell.angle_alpha   90.00
_cell.angle_beta   90.00
_cell.angle_gamma   90.00
#
_symmetry.space_group_name_H-M   'P 1'
#
loop_
_entity.id
_entity.type
_entity.pdbx_description
1 polymer ?
#
loop_
_entity_poly.entity_id
_entity_poly.type
_entity_poly.pdbx_seq_one_letter_code
_entity_poly.pdbx_strand_id
1 'polypeptide(L)' 'VVIRRRWVVERTFAWIMKCRRLVRDYEQLTRVAEALITVAAIVTLVRRR' A
#
# COMPACT_ATOMS: atom_id res chain seq x y z
N VAL A 1 -1.45 -13.88 20.21
CA VAL A 1 -2.14 -14.79 19.25
C VAL A 1 -1.34 -14.83 17.96
N VAL A 2 -0.88 -16.00 17.52
CA VAL A 2 -0.12 -16.15 16.26
C VAL A 2 -1.12 -16.27 15.10
N ILE A 3 -1.07 -15.32 14.16
CA ILE A 3 -1.94 -15.32 12.98
C ILE A 3 -1.20 -16.02 11.83
N ARG A 4 -1.69 -17.19 11.45
CA ARG A 4 -1.13 -17.96 10.33
C ARG A 4 -1.27 -17.15 9.03
N ARG A 5 -0.18 -17.02 8.27
CA ARG A 5 -0.08 -16.23 7.01
C ARG A 5 -0.13 -14.70 7.15
N ARG A 6 0.12 -14.15 8.35
CA ARG A 6 0.28 -12.70 8.57
C ARG A 6 1.26 -12.04 7.59
N TRP A 7 2.32 -12.76 7.19
CA TRP A 7 3.33 -12.29 6.24
C TRP A 7 2.74 -11.86 4.88
N VAL A 8 1.61 -12.42 4.44
CA VAL A 8 1.00 -12.08 3.14
C VAL A 8 0.48 -10.64 3.16
N VAL A 9 -0.17 -10.27 4.27
CA VAL A 9 -0.72 -8.94 4.49
C VAL A 9 0.41 -7.92 4.67
N GLU A 10 1.39 -8.25 5.51
CA GLU A 10 2.57 -7.38 5.74
C GLU A 10 3.35 -7.13 4.44
N ARG A 11 3.50 -8.14 3.58
CA ARG A 11 4.15 -7.98 2.27
C ARG A 11 3.36 -7.06 1.35
N THR A 12 2.03 -7.12 1.42
CA THR A 12 1.17 -6.21 0.66
C THR A 12 1.35 -4.76 1.09
N PHE A 13 1.40 -4.52 2.40
CA PHE A 13 1.73 -3.20 2.94
C PHE A 13 3.15 -2.75 2.57
N ALA A 14 4.14 -3.62 2.65
CA ALA A 14 5.51 -3.30 2.26
C ALA A 14 5.62 -2.85 0.79
N TRP A 15 4.85 -3.46 -0.12
CA TRP A 15 4.82 -3.04 -1.52
C TRP A 15 4.13 -1.69 -1.73
N ILE A 16 3.04 -1.41 -1.02
CA ILE A 16 2.36 -0.10 -1.07
C ILE A 16 3.28 1.00 -0.52
N MET A 17 3.99 0.73 0.58
CA MET A 17 4.95 1.67 1.18
C MET A 17 6.16 1.98 0.29
N LYS A 18 6.43 1.16 -0.75
CA LYS A 18 7.47 1.47 -1.74
C LYS A 18 7.10 2.68 -2.62
N CYS A 19 5.83 3.07 -2.67
CA CYS A 19 5.40 4.32 -3.31
C CYS A 19 5.77 5.50 -2.40
N ARG A 20 6.80 6.27 -2.77
CA ARG A 20 7.34 7.39 -1.96
C ARG A 20 6.28 8.38 -1.44
N ARG A 21 5.20 8.60 -2.19
CA ARG A 21 4.08 9.48 -1.77
C ARG A 21 3.29 8.94 -0.57
N LEU A 22 3.29 7.63 -0.33
CA LEU A 22 2.57 6.97 0.76
C LEU A 22 3.46 6.71 2.00
N VAL A 23 4.75 7.06 1.95
CA VAL A 23 5.68 6.87 3.08
C VAL A 23 5.36 7.81 4.23
N ARG A 24 4.78 8.97 3.93
CA ARG A 24 4.26 9.92 4.92
C ARG A 24 2.95 10.49 4.40
N ASP A 25 2.03 10.80 5.31
CA ASP A 25 0.79 11.50 4.99
C ASP A 25 1.11 12.95 4.61
N TYR A 26 1.46 13.14 3.34
CA TYR A 26 1.62 14.46 2.74
C TYR A 26 0.28 15.06 2.31
N GLU A 27 -0.73 14.21 2.12
CA GLU A 27 -2.02 14.63 1.63
C GLU A 27 -2.85 15.23 2.77
N GLN A 28 -3.28 16.49 2.61
CA GLN A 28 -4.12 17.16 3.61
C GLN A 28 -5.55 16.59 3.65
N LEU A 29 -5.98 15.95 2.55
CA LEU A 29 -7.31 15.35 2.43
C LEU A 29 -7.20 13.83 2.38
N THR A 30 -7.96 13.16 3.24
CA THR A 30 -8.06 11.69 3.29
C THR A 30 -8.45 11.08 1.95
N ARG A 31 -9.34 11.74 1.20
CA ARG A 31 -9.78 11.31 -0.13
C ARG A 31 -8.62 11.17 -1.14
N VAL A 32 -7.61 12.03 -1.04
CA VAL A 32 -6.44 11.98 -1.93
C VAL A 32 -5.52 10.83 -1.52
N ALA A 33 -5.31 10.63 -0.21
CA ALA A 33 -4.58 9.48 0.30
C ALA A 33 -5.24 8.15 -0.12
N GLU A 34 -6.57 8.04 -0.02
CA GLU A 34 -7.33 6.86 -0.45
C GLU A 34 -7.16 6.57 -1.95
N ALA A 35 -7.23 7.61 -2.79
CA ALA A 35 -7.01 7.48 -4.22
C ALA A 35 -5.57 7.00 -4.53
N LEU A 36 -4.56 7.55 -3.83
CA LEU A 36 -3.17 7.15 -4.01
C LEU A 36 -2.90 5.71 -3.55
N ILE A 37 -3.52 5.27 -2.44
CA ILE A 37 -3.45 3.87 -1.99
C ILE A 37 -4.04 2.94 -3.05
N THR A 38 -5.19 3.30 -3.62
CA THR A 38 -5.86 2.52 -4.68
C THR A 38 -4.97 2.39 -5.91
N VAL A 39 -4.38 3.50 -6.36
CA VAL A 39 -3.43 3.50 -7.49
C VAL A 39 -2.18 2.67 -7.17
N ALA A 40 -1.62 2.79 -5.96
CA ALA A 40 -0.45 2.00 -5.55
C ALA A 40 -0.73 0.49 -5.54
N ALA A 41 -1.92 0.09 -5.13
CA ALA A 41 -2.37 -1.30 -5.18
C ALA A 41 -2.45 -1.82 -6.63
N ILE A 42 -3.10 -1.06 -7.53
CA ILE A 42 -3.20 -1.40 -8.96
C ILE A 42 -1.81 -1.54 -9.60
N VAL A 43 -0.95 -0.55 -9.39
CA VAL A 43 0.42 -0.56 -9.93
C VAL A 43 1.22 -1.76 -9.41
N THR A 44 1.04 -2.11 -8.14
CA THR A 44 1.69 -3.28 -7.54
C THR A 44 1.20 -4.58 -8.18
N LEU A 45 -0.10 -4.70 -8.48
CA LEU A 45 -0.66 -5.86 -9.17
C LEU A 45 -0.17 -5.94 -10.61
N VAL A 46 -0.12 -4.83 -11.35
CA VAL A 46 0.35 -4.79 -12.75
C VAL A 46 1.84 -5.14 -12.86
N ARG A 47 2.67 -4.70 -11.90
CA ARG A 47 4.12 -5.00 -11.89
C ARG A 47 4.45 -6.41 -11.42
N ARG A 48 3.53 -7.08 -10.73
CA ARG A 48 3.66 -8.49 -10.38
C ARG A 48 3.20 -9.32 -11.59
N ARG A 49 4.11 -9.53 -12.54
CA ARG A 49 4.04 -10.68 -13.44
C ARG A 49 4.51 -11.93 -12.72
#